data_AF-A0A2D0L6S4-F1
#
_entry.id   AF-A0A2D0L6S4-F1
#
_cell.length_a   1.000
_cell.length_b   1.000
_cell.length_c   1.000
_cell.angle_alpha   90.00
_cell.angle_beta   90.00
_cell.angle_gamma   90.00
#
_symmetry.space_group_name_H-M   'P 1'
#
loop_
_entity.id
_entity.type
_entity.pdbx_description
1 polymer ?
#
loop_
_entity_poly.entity_id
_entity_poly.type
_entity_poly.pdbx_seq_one_letter_code
_entity_poly.pdbx_strand_id
1 'polypeptide(L)'
;MSKIQSWLTAVLALIALALIGWNLSGINDDASSAIVEDGYPNYQTQEAITFVYDPEGKLTYKLVADDVKNFTETKLTWFTRPVLTTFDPNGTPGTPIATWTVRANKAKLTKDKMLYLYGDVQVDSLNDASQLQRITTDNAIVNLTTQDVTSDDRVTLIGVGLKSVGMKMRGNLRNKTAELIEKVTTQYEIPHEQPNP
;
A
#
# COMPACT_ATOMS: atom_id res chain seq x y z
N MET A 1 -6.34 4.01 -66.92
CA MET A 1 -5.35 3.78 -65.84
C MET A 1 -4.71 2.43 -66.09
N SER A 2 -3.38 2.35 -66.15
CA SER A 2 -2.71 1.08 -66.46
C SER A 2 -2.90 0.11 -65.29
N LYS A 3 -3.05 -1.19 -65.56
CA LYS A 3 -3.27 -2.23 -64.53
C LYS A 3 -2.20 -2.19 -63.41
N ILE A 4 -1.01 -1.69 -63.73
CA ILE A 4 0.11 -1.45 -62.82
C ILE A 4 -0.15 -0.32 -61.81
N GLN A 5 -0.81 0.76 -62.23
CA GLN A 5 -1.16 1.87 -61.32
C GLN A 5 -2.20 1.42 -60.28
N SER A 6 -3.20 0.63 -60.69
CA SER A 6 -4.22 0.11 -59.78
C SER A 6 -3.63 -0.90 -58.77
N TRP A 7 -2.65 -1.70 -59.19
CA TRP A 7 -1.96 -2.63 -58.30
C TRP A 7 -1.06 -1.90 -57.29
N LEU A 8 -0.34 -0.86 -57.74
CA LEU A 8 0.49 -0.03 -56.87
C LEU A 8 -0.35 0.69 -55.80
N THR A 9 -1.52 1.22 -56.17
CA THR A 9 -2.43 1.85 -55.19
C THR A 9 -2.97 0.86 -54.17
N ALA A 10 -3.26 -0.38 -54.56
CA ALA A 10 -3.73 -1.41 -53.63
C ALA A 10 -2.66 -1.79 -52.60
N VAL A 11 -1.40 -1.93 -53.04
CA VAL A 11 -0.26 -2.21 -52.15
C VAL A 11 -0.02 -1.05 -51.18
N LEU A 12 -0.04 0.19 -51.67
CA LEU A 12 0.11 1.37 -50.83
C LEU A 12 -1.00 1.51 -49.79
N ALA A 13 -2.25 1.21 -50.16
CA ALA A 13 -3.37 1.20 -49.24
C ALA A 13 -3.23 0.13 -48.14
N LEU A 14 -2.73 -1.05 -48.50
CA LEU A 14 -2.46 -2.14 -47.55
C LEU A 14 -1.36 -1.77 -46.55
N ILE A 15 -0.28 -1.13 -47.00
CA ILE A 15 0.79 -0.64 -46.14
C ILE A 15 0.26 0.45 -45.20
N ALA A 16 -0.54 1.39 -45.72
CA ALA A 16 -1.14 2.44 -44.90
C ALA A 16 -2.06 1.84 -43.80
N LEU A 17 -2.88 0.84 -44.14
CA LEU A 17 -3.74 0.16 -43.17
C LEU A 17 -2.94 -0.63 -42.12
N ALA A 18 -1.82 -1.25 -42.50
CA ALA A 18 -0.93 -1.91 -41.55
C ALA A 18 -0.26 -0.92 -40.60
N LEU A 19 0.18 0.24 -41.10
CA LEU A 19 0.78 1.30 -40.28
C LEU A 19 -0.25 1.94 -39.33
N ILE A 20 -1.48 2.14 -39.79
CA ILE A 20 -2.59 2.63 -38.96
C ILE A 20 -2.96 1.57 -37.90
N GLY A 21 -3.01 0.30 -38.29
CA GLY A 21 -3.23 -0.82 -37.38
C GLY A 21 -2.16 -0.91 -36.30
N TRP A 22 -0.88 -0.73 -36.66
CA TRP A 22 0.23 -0.70 -35.71
C TRP A 22 0.18 0.51 -34.78
N ASN A 23 -0.17 1.68 -35.30
CA ASN A 23 -0.27 2.91 -34.50
C ASN A 23 -1.45 2.83 -33.51
N LEU A 24 -2.57 2.23 -33.92
CA LEU A 24 -3.77 2.05 -33.10
C LEU A 24 -3.68 0.83 -32.17
N SER A 25 -2.84 -0.17 -32.46
CA SER A 25 -2.80 -1.39 -31.66
C SER A 25 -2.13 -1.23 -30.32
N GLY A 26 -1.58 -0.04 -29.99
CA GLY A 26 -1.27 0.39 -28.63
C GLY A 26 -0.77 -0.73 -27.73
N ILE A 27 0.22 -1.50 -28.22
CA ILE A 27 0.86 -2.56 -27.43
C ILE A 27 1.77 -1.83 -26.46
N ASN A 28 1.15 -1.33 -25.39
CA ASN A 28 1.86 -0.96 -24.18
C ASN A 28 2.23 -2.28 -23.53
N ASP A 29 3.39 -2.80 -23.90
CA ASP A 29 4.06 -3.79 -23.06
C ASP A 29 4.28 -3.13 -21.71
N ASP A 30 3.44 -3.50 -20.73
CA ASP A 30 3.67 -3.26 -19.31
C ASP A 30 4.87 -4.11 -18.84
N ALA A 31 6.03 -3.88 -19.44
CA ALA A 31 7.31 -4.34 -18.95
C ALA A 31 7.78 -3.32 -17.93
N SER A 32 7.40 -3.55 -16.67
CA SER A 32 8.10 -3.16 -15.45
C SER A 32 9.11 -2.01 -15.61
N SER A 33 8.63 -0.81 -15.90
CA SER A 33 9.49 0.36 -15.85
C SER A 33 9.72 0.68 -14.37
N ALA A 34 10.98 0.61 -13.94
CA ALA A 34 11.39 1.22 -12.69
C ALA A 34 11.04 2.72 -12.80
N ILE A 35 9.97 3.15 -12.12
CA ILE A 35 9.51 4.54 -12.20
C ILE A 35 10.51 5.40 -11.44
N VAL A 36 11.42 5.98 -12.21
CA VAL A 36 12.28 7.09 -11.81
C VAL A 36 11.39 8.24 -11.36
N GLU A 37 11.82 8.96 -10.33
CA GLU A 37 11.28 10.26 -9.90
C GLU A 37 11.59 11.33 -10.97
N ASP A 38 11.22 11.08 -12.22
CA ASP A 38 11.55 11.89 -13.39
C ASP A 38 10.33 12.72 -13.79
N GLY A 39 10.01 13.73 -12.96
CA GLY A 39 8.90 14.64 -13.23
C GLY A 39 8.58 15.56 -12.06
N TYR A 40 7.98 16.71 -12.36
CA TYR A 40 7.37 17.58 -11.36
C TYR A 40 5.97 17.05 -10.99
N PRO A 41 5.57 17.10 -9.71
CA PRO A 41 4.21 16.71 -9.34
C PRO A 41 3.19 17.66 -9.98
N ASN A 42 2.03 17.12 -10.38
CA ASN A 42 0.91 17.95 -10.84
C ASN A 42 0.29 18.74 -9.69
N TYR A 43 0.34 18.17 -8.49
CA TYR A 43 -0.18 18.78 -7.27
C TYR A 43 0.73 18.44 -6.10
N GLN A 44 1.02 19.44 -5.27
CA GLN A 44 1.78 19.30 -4.04
C GLN A 44 1.06 20.00 -2.88
N THR A 45 1.09 19.40 -1.69
CA THR A 45 0.49 19.95 -0.47
C THR A 45 1.39 19.69 0.71
N GLN A 46 1.49 20.67 1.60
CA GLN A 46 2.09 20.50 2.90
C GLN A 46 1.02 20.28 3.96
N GLU A 47 1.32 19.50 5.00
CA GLU A 47 0.44 19.23 6.14
C GLU A 47 -0.96 18.77 5.74
N ALA A 48 -1.03 17.66 4.99
CA ALA A 48 -2.29 17.12 4.49
C ALA A 48 -2.94 16.16 5.50
N ILE A 49 -4.27 16.24 5.60
CA ILE A 49 -5.11 15.26 6.30
C ILE A 49 -6.19 14.78 5.33
N THR A 50 -6.17 13.49 5.04
CA THR A 50 -7.14 12.82 4.15
C THR A 50 -8.02 11.89 4.96
N PHE A 51 -9.34 12.01 4.79
CA PHE A 51 -10.33 11.10 5.35
C PHE A 51 -10.94 10.28 4.22
N VAL A 52 -11.02 8.96 4.38
CA VAL A 52 -11.59 8.06 3.38
C VAL A 52 -12.74 7.28 3.99
N TYR A 53 -13.89 7.38 3.35
CA TYR A 53 -15.14 6.76 3.75
C TYR A 53 -15.50 5.62 2.77
N ASP A 54 -16.22 4.63 3.27
CA ASP A 54 -16.87 3.62 2.41
C ASP A 54 -18.16 4.20 1.78
N PRO A 55 -18.76 3.50 0.80
CA PRO A 55 -20.01 3.94 0.16
C PRO A 55 -21.18 4.15 1.13
N GLU A 56 -21.17 3.47 2.27
CA GLU A 56 -22.16 3.60 3.34
C GLU A 56 -21.91 4.81 4.27
N GLY A 57 -20.82 5.55 4.05
CA GLY A 57 -20.47 6.76 4.79
C GLY A 57 -19.72 6.50 6.10
N LYS A 58 -19.21 5.29 6.34
CA LYS A 58 -18.35 4.98 7.49
C LYS A 58 -16.91 5.32 7.20
N LEU A 59 -16.25 5.94 8.17
CA LEU A 59 -14.83 6.27 8.06
C LEU A 59 -14.01 4.98 8.05
N THR A 60 -13.28 4.74 6.96
CA THR A 60 -12.42 3.55 6.80
C THR A 60 -11.01 3.83 7.31
N TYR A 61 -10.43 4.96 6.88
CA TYR A 61 -9.11 5.38 7.34
C TYR A 61 -8.92 6.89 7.26
N LYS A 62 -7.95 7.37 8.05
CA LYS A 62 -7.43 8.74 8.06
C LYS A 62 -5.94 8.67 7.73
N LEU A 63 -5.45 9.49 6.81
CA LEU A 63 -4.03 9.57 6.46
C LEU A 63 -3.54 11.01 6.67
N VAL A 64 -2.55 11.18 7.53
CA VAL A 64 -1.87 12.45 7.79
C VAL A 64 -0.47 12.38 7.18
N ALA A 65 0.00 13.44 6.52
CA ALA A 65 1.36 13.51 6.00
C ALA A 65 1.84 14.95 5.92
N ASP A 66 3.15 15.17 6.05
CA ASP A 66 3.72 16.51 6.04
C ASP A 66 3.88 17.09 4.64
N ASP A 67 4.10 16.23 3.65
CA ASP A 67 4.17 16.59 2.25
C ASP A 67 3.52 15.50 1.41
N VAL A 68 2.69 15.91 0.47
CA VAL A 68 1.97 15.04 -0.46
C VAL A 68 2.25 15.51 -1.87
N LYS A 69 2.72 14.61 -2.73
CA LYS A 69 2.98 14.88 -4.15
C LYS A 69 2.18 13.91 -5.01
N ASN A 70 1.30 14.44 -5.85
CA ASN A 70 0.49 13.64 -6.76
C ASN A 70 0.97 13.79 -8.22
N PHE A 71 1.04 12.65 -8.91
CA PHE A 71 1.41 12.53 -10.31
C PHE A 71 0.23 11.89 -11.05
N THR A 72 -0.48 12.68 -11.84
CA THR A 72 -1.73 12.29 -12.51
C THR A 72 -1.49 11.26 -13.61
N GLU A 73 -0.40 11.40 -14.36
CA GLU A 73 -0.05 10.50 -15.47
C GLU A 73 0.24 9.07 -14.98
N THR A 74 1.12 8.93 -13.98
CA THR A 74 1.47 7.64 -13.39
C THR A 74 0.47 7.16 -12.34
N LYS A 75 -0.49 8.01 -11.94
CA LYS A 75 -1.49 7.74 -10.89
C LYS A 75 -0.85 7.36 -9.56
N LEU A 76 0.25 8.03 -9.23
CA LEU A 76 1.01 7.85 -8.00
C LEU A 76 0.83 9.04 -7.07
N THR A 77 0.74 8.75 -5.78
CA THR A 77 0.84 9.78 -4.73
C THR A 77 1.93 9.40 -3.77
N TRP A 78 2.87 10.31 -3.54
CA TRP A 78 3.93 10.16 -2.57
C TRP A 78 3.62 10.96 -1.31
N PHE A 79 3.99 10.40 -0.16
CA PHE A 79 3.79 10.98 1.16
C PHE A 79 5.12 11.01 1.92
N THR A 80 5.39 12.12 2.61
CA THR A 80 6.51 12.27 3.54
C THR A 80 5.99 12.17 4.97
N ARG A 81 6.65 11.34 5.80
CA ARG A 81 6.26 11.01 7.18
C ARG A 81 4.75 10.70 7.34
N PRO A 82 4.20 9.75 6.55
CA PRO A 82 2.79 9.42 6.64
C PRO A 82 2.44 8.75 7.98
N VAL A 83 1.25 9.07 8.49
CA VAL A 83 0.58 8.39 9.60
C VAL A 83 -0.84 8.01 9.17
N LEU A 84 -1.04 6.72 8.89
CA LEU A 84 -2.33 6.12 8.61
C LEU A 84 -2.98 5.68 9.93
N THR A 85 -4.25 6.01 10.11
CA THR A 85 -5.11 5.48 11.18
C THR A 85 -6.25 4.70 10.53
N THR A 86 -6.44 3.43 10.88
CA THR A 86 -7.57 2.63 10.40
C THR A 86 -8.68 2.59 11.44
N PHE A 87 -9.92 2.38 10.99
CA PHE A 87 -11.10 2.32 11.85
C PHE A 87 -11.85 1.00 11.68
N ASP A 88 -12.57 0.60 12.72
CA ASP A 88 -13.38 -0.62 12.74
C ASP A 88 -14.58 -0.47 11.77
N PRO A 89 -14.76 -1.36 10.78
CA PRO A 89 -15.90 -1.32 9.85
C PRO A 89 -17.25 -1.55 10.54
N ASN A 90 -17.25 -2.17 11.73
CA ASN A 90 -18.43 -2.39 12.55
C ASN A 90 -18.73 -1.20 13.48
N GLY A 91 -17.88 -0.17 13.48
CA GLY A 91 -18.14 1.07 14.21
C GLY A 91 -19.44 1.74 13.77
N THR A 92 -20.12 2.38 14.72
CA THR A 92 -21.33 3.15 14.43
C THR A 92 -20.96 4.43 13.67
N PRO A 93 -21.69 4.80 12.60
CA PRO A 93 -21.50 6.10 11.95
C PRO A 93 -21.53 7.25 12.96
N GLY A 94 -20.56 8.17 12.86
CA GLY A 94 -20.39 9.28 13.82
C GLY A 94 -19.54 8.96 15.05
N THR A 95 -19.28 7.69 15.35
CA THR A 95 -18.44 7.25 16.49
C THR A 95 -17.39 6.24 16.03
N PRO A 96 -16.44 6.66 15.16
CA PRO A 96 -15.47 5.73 14.59
C PRO A 96 -14.48 5.25 15.65
N ILE A 97 -14.27 3.93 15.70
CA ILE A 97 -13.34 3.29 16.64
C ILE A 97 -12.01 3.08 15.91
N ALA A 98 -10.97 3.83 16.30
CA ALA A 98 -9.64 3.66 15.72
C ALA A 98 -9.03 2.32 16.17
N THR A 99 -8.43 1.58 15.23
CA THR A 99 -7.93 0.22 15.48
C THR A 99 -6.42 0.11 15.36
N TRP A 100 -5.82 0.79 14.39
CA TRP A 100 -4.37 0.75 14.17
C TRP A 100 -3.82 2.12 13.79
N THR A 101 -2.55 2.34 14.12
CA THR A 101 -1.72 3.36 13.46
C THR A 101 -0.63 2.68 12.65
N VAL A 102 -0.36 3.19 11.46
CA VAL A 102 0.75 2.75 10.59
C VAL A 102 1.54 3.99 10.19
N ARG A 103 2.84 3.99 10.47
CA ARG A 103 3.75 5.09 10.13
C ARG A 103 5.00 4.60 9.41
N ALA A 104 5.62 5.50 8.66
CA ALA A 104 6.87 5.27 7.95
C ALA A 104 7.58 6.61 7.67
N ASN A 105 8.79 6.57 7.14
CA ASN A 105 9.51 7.78 6.69
C ASN A 105 8.96 8.31 5.36
N LYS A 106 8.64 7.42 4.41
CA LYS A 106 8.03 7.76 3.12
C LYS A 106 6.96 6.72 2.76
N ALA A 107 5.95 7.12 1.99
CA ALA A 107 5.05 6.14 1.36
C ALA A 107 4.68 6.51 -0.06
N LYS A 108 4.28 5.49 -0.83
CA LYS A 108 3.75 5.59 -2.19
C LYS A 108 2.40 4.90 -2.23
N LEU A 109 1.36 5.63 -2.65
CA LEU A 109 0.04 5.09 -2.93
C LEU A 109 -0.15 4.95 -4.44
N THR A 110 -0.59 3.77 -4.87
CA THR A 110 -0.96 3.50 -6.25
C THR A 110 -2.46 3.61 -6.47
N LYS A 111 -2.87 3.66 -7.74
CA LYS A 111 -4.27 3.64 -8.17
C LYS A 111 -5.08 2.50 -7.55
N ASP A 112 -4.47 1.33 -7.37
CA ASP A 112 -5.13 0.12 -6.85
C ASP A 112 -5.20 0.08 -5.32
N LYS A 113 -4.97 1.23 -4.66
CA LYS A 113 -5.04 1.40 -3.21
C LYS A 113 -4.00 0.55 -2.46
N MET A 114 -2.87 0.28 -3.11
CA MET A 114 -1.71 -0.34 -2.48
C MET A 114 -0.80 0.77 -1.94
N LEU A 115 -0.60 0.78 -0.63
CA LEU A 115 0.27 1.71 0.09
C LEU A 115 1.59 1.03 0.40
N TYR A 116 2.64 1.44 -0.31
CA TYR A 116 4.01 1.00 -0.07
C TYR A 116 4.65 1.94 0.94
N LEU A 117 5.18 1.40 2.02
CA LEU A 117 5.77 2.11 3.16
C LEU A 117 7.28 1.84 3.17
N TYR A 118 8.07 2.90 3.32
CA TYR A 118 9.53 2.84 3.22
C TYR A 118 10.20 3.53 4.42
N GLY A 119 11.08 2.80 5.08
CA GLY A 119 11.90 3.23 6.21
C GLY A 119 11.12 3.34 7.52
N ASP A 120 11.67 2.75 8.58
CA ASP A 120 11.16 2.80 9.96
C ASP A 120 9.65 2.54 10.04
N VAL A 121 9.19 1.51 9.33
CA VAL A 121 7.76 1.16 9.31
C VAL A 121 7.36 0.61 10.66
N GLN A 122 6.36 1.24 11.26
CA GLN A 122 5.80 0.82 12.53
C GLN A 122 4.27 0.77 12.45
N VAL A 123 3.72 -0.37 12.87
CA VAL A 123 2.28 -0.57 13.06
C VAL A 123 2.02 -0.74 14.55
N ASP A 124 1.12 0.05 15.12
CA ASP A 124 0.70 -0.09 16.52
C ASP A 124 -0.80 -0.34 16.60
N SER A 125 -1.20 -1.26 17.47
CA SER A 125 -2.59 -1.37 17.86
C SER A 125 -3.00 -0.17 18.69
N LEU A 126 -4.22 0.32 18.46
CA LEU A 126 -4.89 1.29 19.33
C LEU A 126 -5.89 0.62 20.27
N ASN A 127 -5.92 -0.71 20.28
CA ASN A 127 -6.79 -1.50 21.13
C ASN A 127 -5.96 -2.30 22.14
N ASP A 128 -6.05 -1.93 23.41
CA ASP A 128 -5.30 -2.56 24.49
C ASP A 128 -5.59 -4.06 24.65
N ALA A 129 -6.77 -4.53 24.23
CA ALA A 129 -7.14 -5.95 24.25
C ALA A 129 -6.57 -6.75 23.08
N SER A 130 -5.89 -6.11 22.12
CA SER A 130 -5.29 -6.79 20.98
C SER A 130 -4.13 -7.69 21.42
N GLN A 131 -4.12 -8.94 20.98
CA GLN A 131 -2.99 -9.83 21.24
C GLN A 131 -1.73 -9.39 20.48
N LEU A 132 -1.91 -8.84 19.28
CA LEU A 132 -0.86 -8.20 18.49
C LEU A 132 -0.79 -6.71 18.84
N GLN A 133 0.33 -6.25 19.37
CA GLN A 133 0.51 -4.90 19.90
C GLN A 133 1.30 -4.01 18.93
N ARG A 134 2.40 -4.54 18.37
CA ARG A 134 3.27 -3.77 17.46
C ARG A 134 3.93 -4.63 16.38
N ILE A 135 4.06 -4.08 15.20
CA ILE A 135 4.90 -4.59 14.10
C ILE A 135 5.95 -3.54 13.79
N THR A 136 7.20 -3.94 13.59
CA THR A 136 8.27 -3.06 13.10
C THR A 136 9.05 -3.75 11.98
N THR A 137 9.37 -3.00 10.92
CA THR A 137 10.12 -3.47 9.76
C THR A 137 10.67 -2.30 8.95
N ASP A 138 11.56 -2.55 7.99
CA ASP A 138 12.13 -1.52 7.13
C ASP A 138 11.15 -1.09 6.03
N ASN A 139 10.48 -2.05 5.38
CA ASN A 139 9.47 -1.77 4.36
C ASN A 139 8.24 -2.68 4.52
N ALA A 140 7.08 -2.17 4.14
CA ALA A 140 5.84 -2.93 4.13
C ALA A 140 4.91 -2.48 3.01
N ILE A 141 3.95 -3.33 2.68
CA ILE A 141 2.88 -3.04 1.74
C ILE A 141 1.56 -3.26 2.46
N VAL A 142 0.66 -2.28 2.36
CA VAL A 142 -0.70 -2.37 2.91
C VAL A 142 -1.70 -2.23 1.76
N ASN A 143 -2.58 -3.20 1.60
CA ASN A 143 -3.76 -3.04 0.75
C ASN A 143 -4.84 -2.28 1.55
N LEU A 144 -5.14 -1.03 1.18
CA LEU A 144 -6.07 -0.20 1.96
C LEU A 144 -7.54 -0.64 1.85
N THR A 145 -7.87 -1.57 0.95
CA THR A 145 -9.22 -2.13 0.79
C THR A 145 -9.41 -3.36 1.68
N THR A 146 -8.50 -4.33 1.57
CA THR A 146 -8.57 -5.59 2.32
C THR A 146 -7.94 -5.49 3.71
N GLN A 147 -7.09 -4.50 3.92
CA GLN A 147 -6.22 -4.33 5.08
C GLN A 147 -5.18 -5.43 5.25
N ASP A 148 -4.84 -6.15 4.17
CA ASP A 148 -3.71 -7.06 4.17
C ASP A 148 -2.40 -6.29 4.30
N VAL A 149 -1.47 -6.82 5.07
CA VAL A 149 -0.15 -6.26 5.31
C VAL A 149 0.90 -7.31 4.97
N THR A 150 1.88 -6.93 4.18
CA THR A 150 3.03 -7.79 3.88
C THR A 150 4.33 -7.04 4.03
N SER A 151 5.40 -7.78 4.27
CA SER A 151 6.77 -7.29 4.21
C SER A 151 7.65 -8.45 3.76
N ASP A 152 8.65 -8.16 2.91
CA ASP A 152 9.67 -9.13 2.53
C ASP A 152 10.96 -9.00 3.37
N ASP A 153 11.01 -8.01 4.26
CA ASP A 153 12.17 -7.69 5.08
C ASP A 153 12.18 -8.47 6.40
N ARG A 154 13.15 -8.15 7.26
CA ARG A 154 13.14 -8.58 8.65
C ARG A 154 12.01 -7.85 9.38
N VAL A 155 11.21 -8.61 10.12
CA VAL A 155 10.05 -8.10 10.85
C VAL A 155 10.15 -8.51 12.31
N THR A 156 9.85 -7.57 13.21
CA THR A 156 9.64 -7.85 14.64
C THR A 156 8.17 -7.66 14.97
N LEU A 157 7.54 -8.73 15.47
CA LEU A 157 6.19 -8.73 16.02
C LEU A 157 6.28 -8.69 17.55
N ILE A 158 5.52 -7.80 18.16
CA ILE A 158 5.35 -7.69 19.61
C ILE A 158 3.89 -7.96 19.92
N GLY A 159 3.65 -8.95 20.76
CA GLY A 159 2.34 -9.25 21.31
C GLY A 159 2.35 -9.20 22.84
N VAL A 160 1.25 -9.61 23.47
CA VAL A 160 1.16 -9.69 24.93
C VAL A 160 2.09 -10.80 25.44
N GLY A 161 3.15 -10.43 26.18
CA GLY A 161 4.11 -11.37 26.77
C GLY A 161 4.99 -12.11 25.76
N LEU A 162 4.98 -11.71 24.48
CA LEU A 162 5.77 -12.35 23.43
C LEU A 162 6.40 -11.33 22.47
N LYS A 163 7.59 -11.67 22.00
CA LYS A 163 8.30 -10.96 20.93
C LYS A 163 8.83 -11.98 19.94
N SER A 164 8.42 -11.87 18.68
CA SER A 164 8.90 -12.72 17.60
C SER A 164 9.64 -11.91 16.56
N VAL A 165 10.70 -12.47 16.00
CA VAL A 165 11.47 -11.86 14.92
C VAL A 165 11.67 -12.88 13.81
N GLY A 166 11.47 -12.48 12.56
CA GLY A 166 11.59 -13.37 11.41
C GLY A 166 11.82 -12.60 10.11
N MET A 167 11.99 -13.33 9.02
CA MET A 167 12.05 -12.83 7.66
C MET A 167 10.69 -13.02 6.99
N LYS A 168 10.26 -11.98 6.29
CA LYS A 168 8.96 -11.86 5.66
C LYS A 168 7.79 -11.97 6.64
N MET A 169 6.70 -11.29 6.32
CA MET A 169 5.50 -11.30 7.11
C MET A 169 4.28 -11.17 6.21
N ARG A 170 3.20 -11.83 6.61
CA ARG A 170 1.86 -11.60 6.09
C ARG A 170 0.88 -11.42 7.25
N GLY A 171 -0.12 -10.58 7.08
CA GLY A 171 -1.11 -10.32 8.10
C GLY A 171 -2.30 -9.56 7.55
N ASN A 172 -3.25 -9.26 8.42
CA ASN A 172 -4.42 -8.47 8.10
C ASN A 172 -4.83 -7.62 9.31
N LEU A 173 -4.88 -6.29 9.15
CA LEU A 173 -5.18 -5.37 10.26
C LEU A 173 -6.63 -5.50 10.75
N ARG A 174 -7.57 -5.75 9.83
CA ARG A 174 -8.98 -5.94 10.17
C ARG A 174 -9.19 -7.18 11.04
N ASN A 175 -8.54 -8.28 10.66
CA ASN A 175 -8.59 -9.55 11.38
C ASN A 175 -7.61 -9.60 12.57
N LYS A 176 -6.77 -8.59 12.74
CA LYS A 176 -5.77 -8.46 13.82
C LYS A 176 -4.77 -9.62 13.83
N THR A 177 -4.41 -10.13 12.66
CA THR A 177 -3.49 -11.25 12.49
C THR A 177 -2.17 -10.82 11.86
N ALA A 178 -1.08 -11.47 12.26
CA ALA A 178 0.22 -11.37 11.62
C ALA A 178 1.01 -12.67 11.82
N GLU A 179 1.70 -13.12 10.78
CA GLU A 179 2.48 -14.36 10.75
C GLU A 179 3.83 -14.08 10.10
N LEU A 180 4.91 -14.51 10.77
CA LEU A 180 6.26 -14.52 10.21
C LEU A 180 6.48 -15.81 9.42
N ILE A 181 7.13 -15.71 8.26
CA ILE A 181 7.18 -16.83 7.31
C ILE A 181 8.49 -17.62 7.42
N GLU A 182 9.63 -16.93 7.52
CA GLU A 182 10.95 -17.55 7.45
C GLU A 182 11.81 -17.16 8.67
N LYS A 183 12.74 -18.04 9.05
CA LYS A 183 13.79 -17.77 10.08
C LYS A 183 13.23 -17.17 11.38
N VAL A 184 12.13 -17.73 11.88
CA VAL A 184 11.39 -17.21 13.03
C VAL A 184 12.08 -17.57 14.35
N THR A 185 12.26 -16.59 15.22
CA THR A 185 12.71 -16.74 16.60
C THR A 185 11.71 -16.04 17.53
N THR A 186 11.23 -16.73 18.57
CA THR A 186 10.27 -16.18 19.52
C THR A 186 10.84 -16.17 20.93
N GLN A 187 10.70 -15.05 21.60
CA GLN A 187 10.96 -14.86 23.03
C GLN A 187 9.62 -14.66 23.74
N TYR A 188 9.46 -15.29 24.90
CA TYR A 188 8.28 -15.16 25.73
C TYR A 188 8.69 -14.81 27.16
N GLU A 189 7.86 -14.01 27.82
CA GLU A 189 8.00 -13.73 29.25
C GLU A 189 7.18 -14.76 30.04
N ILE A 190 7.77 -15.34 31.08
CA ILE A 190 7.07 -16.24 31.99
C ILE A 190 6.56 -15.37 33.14
N PRO A 191 5.23 -15.26 33.35
CA PRO A 191 4.71 -14.53 34.49
C PRO A 191 5.20 -15.18 35.79
N HIS A 192 5.87 -14.42 36.64
CA HIS A 192 6.16 -14.86 38.00
C HIS A 192 4.87 -14.76 38.82
N GLU A 193 4.29 -15.90 39.20
CA GLU A 193 3.28 -15.93 40.27
C GLU A 193 3.91 -15.34 41.53
N GLN A 194 3.37 -14.21 42.02
CA GLN A 194 3.71 -13.76 43.37
C GLN A 194 3.21 -14.83 44.35
N PRO A 195 4.06 -15.36 45.25
CA PRO A 195 3.57 -16.19 46.33
C PRO A 195 2.62 -15.32 47.17
N ASN A 196 1.36 -15.74 47.24
CA ASN A 196 0.35 -15.10 48.06
C ASN A 196 0.86 -15.09 49.52
N PRO A 197 0.86 -13.94 50.22
CA PRO A 197 1.26 -13.88 51.63
C PRO A 197 0.29 -14.63 52.56
#